data_AF-R7S481-F1
#
_entry.id   AF-R7S481-F1
#
_cell.length_a   1.000
_cell.length_b   1.000
_cell.length_c   1.000
_cell.angle_alpha   90.00
_cell.angle_beta   90.00
_cell.angle_gamma   90.00
#
_symmetry.space_group_name_H-M   'P 1'
#
loop_
_entity.id
_entity.type
_entity.pdbx_description
1 polymer ?
#
loop_
_entity_poly.entity_id
_entity_poly.type
_entity_poly.pdbx_seq_one_letter_code
_entity_poly.pdbx_strand_id
1 'polypeptide(L)'
;TPQPTTTQPASQCNTGSIQCCNSVQKATDPSASALLGLLGIVLSDVDVLVGLTCSPISVIGAGGNSCSANPVCCEDNSSSLISIGCIPVDLSL
;
A
#
# COMPACT_ATOMS: atom_id res chain seq x y z
N THR A 1 -11.63 19.59 4.59
CA THR A 1 -10.95 19.05 5.78
C THR A 1 -9.77 18.23 5.32
N PRO A 2 -8.56 18.37 5.87
CA PRO A 2 -7.50 17.41 5.57
C PRO A 2 -8.00 16.05 6.02
N GLN A 3 -8.19 15.12 5.08
CA GLN A 3 -8.50 13.73 5.39
C GLN A 3 -7.36 13.24 6.28
N PRO A 4 -7.60 12.82 7.54
CA PRO A 4 -6.57 12.15 8.28
C PRO A 4 -6.25 10.92 7.44
N THR A 5 -5.05 10.85 6.86
CA THR A 5 -4.46 9.58 6.50
C THR A 5 -4.38 8.84 7.83
N THR A 6 -5.43 8.08 8.15
CA THR A 6 -5.56 7.33 9.39
C THR A 6 -4.52 6.23 9.32
N THR A 7 -3.31 6.56 9.73
CA THR A 7 -2.25 5.58 9.92
C THR A 7 -2.75 4.61 10.97
N GLN A 8 -3.11 3.41 10.53
CA GLN A 8 -3.65 2.39 11.41
C GLN A 8 -2.50 1.54 11.95
N PRO A 9 -2.54 1.06 13.21
CA PRO A 9 -1.55 0.07 13.63
C PRO A 9 -1.60 -1.16 12.71
N ALA A 10 -0.42 -1.67 12.36
CA ALA A 10 -0.21 -2.84 11.53
C ALA A 10 -1.10 -4.04 11.92
N SER A 11 -1.32 -4.22 13.23
CA SER A 11 -2.17 -5.27 13.80
C SER A 11 -3.63 -5.24 13.35
N GLN A 12 -4.10 -4.13 12.79
CA GLN A 12 -5.46 -4.00 12.28
C GLN A 12 -5.57 -4.11 10.75
N CYS A 13 -4.48 -4.47 10.07
CA CYS A 13 -4.54 -4.87 8.67
C CYS A 13 -5.27 -6.22 8.57
N ASN A 14 -6.59 -6.15 8.32
CA ASN A 14 -7.47 -7.33 8.20
C ASN A 14 -7.86 -7.63 6.75
N THR A 15 -7.58 -6.72 5.84
CA THR A 15 -7.96 -6.78 4.42
C THR A 15 -6.88 -7.43 3.54
N GLY A 16 -5.65 -7.63 4.04
CA GLY A 16 -4.56 -8.21 3.27
C GLY A 16 -3.25 -8.36 4.06
N SER A 17 -2.16 -8.57 3.32
CA SER A 17 -0.79 -8.57 3.86
C SER A 17 -0.27 -7.15 3.99
N ILE A 18 0.61 -6.91 4.97
CA ILE A 18 1.35 -5.64 5.04
C ILE A 18 2.46 -5.65 4.00
N GLN A 19 2.57 -4.57 3.25
CA GLN A 19 3.59 -4.38 2.23
C GLN A 19 4.46 -3.18 2.59
N CYS A 20 5.74 -3.24 2.23
CA CYS A 20 6.64 -2.11 2.23
C CYS A 20 6.76 -1.57 0.80
N CYS A 21 6.15 -0.43 0.52
CA CYS A 21 6.19 0.19 -0.78
C CYS A 21 7.21 1.33 -0.81
N ASN A 22 7.89 1.51 -1.93
CA ASN A 22 8.83 2.62 -2.09
C ASN A 22 8.11 3.97 -2.13
N SER A 23 6.95 4.00 -2.78
CA SER A 23 6.08 5.17 -2.88
C SER A 23 4.62 4.78 -2.73
N VAL A 24 3.84 5.66 -2.09
CA VAL A 24 2.39 5.54 -1.97
C VAL A 24 1.78 6.80 -2.56
N GLN A 25 0.88 6.64 -3.52
CA GLN A 25 0.29 7.74 -4.26
C GLN A 25 -1.14 7.43 -4.67
N LYS A 26 -1.88 8.43 -5.11
CA LYS A 26 -3.24 8.22 -5.61
C LYS A 26 -3.21 7.44 -6.92
N ALA A 27 -4.23 6.64 -7.16
CA ALA A 27 -4.44 5.97 -8.45
C ALA A 27 -4.45 6.97 -9.63
N THR A 28 -4.92 8.20 -9.41
CA THR A 28 -4.92 9.30 -10.39
C THR A 28 -3.54 9.90 -10.67
N ASP A 29 -2.49 9.55 -9.90
CA ASP A 29 -1.16 10.03 -10.22
C ASP A 29 -0.75 9.50 -11.60
N PRO A 30 -0.17 10.33 -12.49
CA PRO A 30 0.20 9.89 -13.84
C PRO A 30 1.07 8.63 -13.86
N SER A 31 1.94 8.46 -12.86
CA SER A 31 2.81 7.29 -12.74
C SER A 31 2.01 6.02 -12.39
N ALA A 32 1.07 6.14 -11.46
CA ALA A 32 0.17 5.07 -11.05
C ALA A 32 -0.84 4.73 -12.15
N SER A 33 -1.49 5.73 -12.73
CA SER A 33 -2.47 5.59 -13.82
C SER A 33 -1.84 4.93 -15.06
N ALA A 34 -0.60 5.29 -15.41
CA ALA A 34 0.11 4.65 -16.50
C ALA A 34 0.35 3.16 -16.21
N LEU A 35 0.79 2.82 -14.99
CA LEU A 35 1.07 1.43 -14.61
C LEU A 35 -0.21 0.59 -14.56
N LEU A 36 -1.29 1.15 -13.98
CA LEU A 36 -2.62 0.53 -13.98
C LEU A 36 -3.14 0.31 -15.40
N GLY A 37 -2.97 1.29 -16.28
CA GLY A 37 -3.33 1.19 -17.70
C GLY A 37 -2.53 0.10 -18.45
N LEU A 38 -1.23 -0.02 -18.19
CA LEU A 38 -0.38 -1.08 -18.76
C LEU A 38 -0.79 -2.48 -18.28
N LEU A 39 -1.27 -2.58 -17.03
CA LEU A 39 -1.75 -3.83 -16.44
C LEU A 39 -3.21 -4.13 -16.78
N GLY A 40 -3.92 -3.23 -17.48
CA GLY A 40 -5.33 -3.38 -17.80
C GLY A 40 -6.26 -3.29 -16.58
N ILE A 41 -5.78 -2.68 -15.48
CA ILE A 41 -6.54 -2.54 -14.23
C ILE A 41 -7.38 -1.28 -14.31
N VAL A 42 -8.71 -1.45 -14.28
CA VAL A 42 -9.66 -0.34 -14.25
C VAL A 42 -10.19 -0.18 -12.83
N LEU A 43 -9.78 0.91 -12.18
CA LEU A 43 -10.27 1.25 -10.85
C LEU A 43 -11.59 2.02 -10.97
N SER A 44 -12.62 1.55 -10.27
CA SER A 44 -13.91 2.26 -10.19
C SER A 44 -13.83 3.47 -9.25
N ASP A 45 -12.98 3.38 -8.22
CA ASP A 45 -12.69 4.47 -7.31
C ASP A 45 -11.28 5.01 -7.58
N VAL A 46 -11.20 6.29 -7.94
CA VAL A 46 -9.94 6.94 -8.33
C VAL A 46 -9.25 7.65 -7.16
N ASP A 47 -9.95 7.81 -6.03
CA ASP A 47 -9.38 8.40 -4.81
C ASP A 47 -8.62 7.36 -3.96
N VAL A 48 -8.63 6.11 -4.39
CA VAL A 48 -7.84 5.04 -3.79
C VAL A 48 -6.34 5.30 -3.88
N LEU A 49 -5.63 4.95 -2.81
CA LEU A 49 -4.18 4.94 -2.75
C LEU A 49 -3.62 3.63 -3.30
N VAL A 50 -2.54 3.74 -4.06
CA VAL A 50 -1.77 2.62 -4.58
C VAL A 50 -0.33 2.70 -4.08
N GLY A 51 0.23 1.54 -3.79
CA GLY A 51 1.64 1.37 -3.48
C GLY A 51 2.41 0.98 -4.74
N LEU A 52 3.57 1.59 -4.97
CA LEU A 52 4.49 1.21 -6.03
C LEU A 52 5.75 0.56 -5.47
N THR A 53 6.27 -0.43 -6.22
CA THR A 53 7.48 -1.18 -5.88
C THR A 53 7.39 -1.72 -4.45
N CYS A 54 6.44 -2.62 -4.25
CA CYS A 54 6.05 -3.13 -2.95
C CYS A 54 6.65 -4.50 -2.68
N SER A 55 7.26 -4.66 -1.52
CA SER A 55 7.74 -5.95 -1.03
C SER A 55 6.85 -6.44 0.12
N PRO A 56 6.43 -7.72 0.12
CA PRO A 56 5.63 -8.25 1.21
C PRO A 56 6.38 -8.32 2.53
N ILE A 57 5.70 -7.96 3.63
CA ILE A 57 6.17 -8.11 4.99
C ILE A 57 5.40 -9.25 5.64
N SER A 58 6.00 -10.44 5.72
CA SER A 58 5.33 -11.63 6.27
C SER A 58 5.51 -11.83 7.78
N VAL A 59 6.40 -11.08 8.45
CA VAL A 59 6.71 -11.28 9.87
C VAL A 59 6.78 -9.95 10.63
N ILE A 60 5.66 -9.57 11.24
CA ILE A 60 5.60 -8.49 12.20
C ILE A 60 5.77 -9.15 13.58
N GLY A 61 6.97 -9.12 14.16
CA GLY A 61 7.18 -9.68 15.51
C GLY A 61 8.52 -10.39 15.76
N ALA A 62 9.35 -10.60 14.72
CA ALA A 62 10.68 -11.17 14.89
C ALA A 62 11.77 -10.12 14.55
N GLY A 63 11.78 -9.01 15.28
CA GLY A 63 12.97 -8.14 15.44
C GLY A 63 13.69 -7.58 14.20
N GLY A 64 13.13 -7.63 12.97
CA GLY A 64 13.96 -7.30 11.81
C GLY A 64 13.31 -7.18 10.43
N ASN A 65 12.04 -6.80 10.30
CA ASN A 65 11.54 -6.40 8.99
C ASN A 65 10.83 -5.04 9.05
N SER A 66 11.58 -4.03 9.49
CA SER A 66 11.20 -2.63 9.47
C SER A 66 11.12 -2.18 8.02
N CYS A 67 9.92 -1.85 7.54
CA CYS A 67 9.82 -1.14 6.28
C CYS A 67 10.61 0.17 6.39
N SER A 68 11.70 0.31 5.63
CA SER A 68 12.49 1.56 5.59
C SER A 68 11.88 2.61 4.68
N ALA A 69 10.86 2.24 3.91
CA ALA A 69 10.10 3.12 3.02
C ALA A 69 8.70 3.36 3.60
N ASN A 70 7.64 3.14 2.82
CA ASN A 70 6.27 3.35 3.26
C ASN A 70 5.57 2.02 3.59
N PRO A 71 5.33 1.73 4.88
CA PRO A 71 4.51 0.59 5.27
C PRO A 71 3.03 0.87 4.97
N VAL A 72 2.38 -0.08 4.30
CA VAL A 72 0.97 -0.01 3.91
C VAL A 72 0.27 -1.36 4.08
N CYS A 73 -1.01 -1.31 4.38
CA CYS A 73 -1.93 -2.43 4.26
C CYS A 73 -2.75 -2.26 2.98
N CYS A 74 -2.63 -3.18 2.02
CA CYS A 74 -3.33 -3.06 0.74
C CYS A 74 -4.34 -4.20 0.58
N GLU A 75 -5.48 -3.87 -0.04
CA GLU A 75 -6.57 -4.80 -0.30
C GLU A 75 -6.23 -5.77 -1.44
N ASP A 76 -5.57 -5.25 -2.48
CA ASP A 76 -5.05 -6.07 -3.58
C ASP A 76 -3.52 -6.04 -3.59
N ASN A 77 -2.93 -7.23 -3.56
CA ASN A 77 -1.48 -7.47 -3.54
C ASN A 77 -1.04 -8.32 -4.74
N SER A 78 -1.78 -8.28 -5.84
CA SER A 78 -1.61 -9.20 -6.98
C SER A 78 -0.25 -9.06 -7.68
N SER A 79 0.50 -7.99 -7.41
CA SER A 79 1.84 -7.82 -7.96
C SER A 79 2.81 -7.19 -6.95
N SER A 80 4.09 -7.52 -7.08
CA SER A 80 5.18 -6.83 -6.35
C SER A 80 5.47 -5.42 -6.89
N LEU A 81 4.88 -5.07 -8.04
CA LEU A 81 5.09 -3.77 -8.69
C LEU A 81 4.05 -2.74 -8.27
N ILE A 82 2.79 -3.15 -8.15
CA ILE A 82 1.68 -2.31 -7.73
C ILE A 82 0.76 -3.04 -6.74
N SER A 83 0.37 -2.34 -5.69
CA SER A 83 -0.65 -2.77 -4.74
C SER A 83 -1.75 -1.71 -4.67
N ILE A 84 -3.01 -2.13 -4.51
CA ILE A 84 -4.19 -1.27 -4.65
C ILE A 84 -4.98 -1.28 -3.35
N GLY A 85 -5.65 -0.17 -3.03
CA GLY A 85 -6.42 -0.07 -1.79
C GLY A 85 -5.51 0.07 -0.59
N CYS A 86 -4.36 0.73 -0.77
CA CYS A 86 -3.33 0.81 0.25
C CYS A 86 -3.67 1.86 1.30
N ILE A 87 -3.60 1.48 2.56
CA ILE A 87 -3.76 2.37 3.72
C ILE A 87 -2.42 2.42 4.44
N PRO A 88 -1.86 3.62 4.73
CA PRO A 88 -0.66 3.74 5.54
C PRO A 88 -0.84 3.05 6.89
N VAL A 89 0.15 2.27 7.32
CA VAL A 89 0.12 1.62 8.63
C VAL A 89 1.33 1.96 9.46
N ASP A 90 1.15 2.00 10.78
CA ASP A 90 2.25 2.18 11.71
C ASP A 90 2.79 0.82 12.14
N LEU A 91 4.09 0.61 11.96
CA LEU A 91 4.79 -0.62 12.36
C LEU A 91 5.32 -0.57 13.81
N SER A 92 5.14 0.55 14.51
CA SER A 92 5.55 0.69 15.92
C SER A 92 4.55 -0.07 16.78
N LEU A 93 4.93 -1.29 17.18
CA LEU A 93 4.19 -2.12 18.14
C LEU A 93 4.59 -1.81 19.58
#